data_AF-A0A2V6V079-F1
#
_entry.id   AF-A0A2V6V079-F1
#
_cell.length_a   1.000
_cell.length_b   1.000
_cell.length_c   1.000
_cell.angle_alpha   90.00
_cell.angle_beta   90.00
_cell.angle_gamma   90.00
#
_symmetry.space_group_name_H-M   'P 1'
#
loop_
_entity.id
_entity.type
_entity.pdbx_description
1 polymer ?
#
loop_
_entity_poly.entity_id
_entity_poly.type
_entity_poly.pdbx_seq_one_letter_code
_entity_poly.pdbx_strand_id
1 'polypeptide(L)' 'MALPILGGTLPLHVFTDVLGMPCLWIPAANSDNQQHDINEHYVLRHFFQQTALYRLIVSSRPM' A
#
# COMPACT_ATOMS: atom_id res chain seq x y z
N MET A 1 -11.43 15.67 -8.87
CA MET A 1 -11.78 14.28 -9.23
C MET A 1 -11.15 13.39 -8.18
N ALA A 2 -11.91 12.50 -7.52
CA ALA A 2 -11.33 11.51 -6.63
C ALA A 2 -10.79 10.35 -7.48
N LEU A 3 -9.49 10.08 -7.42
CA LEU A 3 -8.94 8.86 -8.01
C LEU A 3 -9.23 7.71 -7.04
N PRO A 4 -9.86 6.60 -7.49
CA PRO A 4 -9.88 5.39 -6.69
C PRO A 4 -8.43 4.92 -6.49
N ILE A 5 -7.92 5.09 -5.28
CA ILE A 5 -6.57 4.65 -4.87
C ILE A 5 -6.47 3.13 -4.67
N LEU A 6 -7.60 2.42 -4.83
CA LEU A 6 -7.72 0.98 -4.68
C LEU A 6 -8.72 0.47 -5.75
N GLY A 7 -8.24 -0.36 -6.68
CA GLY A 7 -9.08 -0.98 -7.71
C GLY A 7 -9.13 -2.51 -7.65
N GLY A 8 -8.22 -3.13 -6.89
CA GLY A 8 -8.10 -4.59 -6.75
C GLY A 8 -8.56 -5.10 -5.38
N THR A 9 -8.77 -6.41 -5.28
CA THR A 9 -9.12 -7.09 -4.04
C THR A 9 -7.94 -7.94 -3.55
N LEU A 10 -7.64 -7.85 -2.25
CA LEU A 10 -6.82 -8.84 -1.53
C LEU A 10 -7.67 -9.44 -0.40
N PRO A 11 -7.36 -10.66 0.07
CA PRO A 11 -8.15 -11.35 1.09
C PRO A 11 -7.90 -10.79 2.51
N LEU A 12 -8.08 -9.48 2.71
CA LEU A 12 -7.85 -8.81 3.99
C LEU A 12 -8.76 -9.35 5.11
N HIS A 13 -9.95 -9.83 4.74
CA HIS A 13 -10.92 -10.43 5.66
C HIS A 13 -10.34 -11.61 6.47
N VAL A 14 -9.34 -12.32 5.94
CA VAL A 14 -8.67 -13.40 6.68
C VAL A 14 -7.97 -12.82 7.91
N PHE A 15 -7.33 -11.66 7.80
CA PHE A 15 -6.65 -11.04 8.92
C PHE A 15 -7.62 -10.32 9.86
N THR A 16 -8.62 -9.61 9.32
CA THR A 16 -9.56 -8.85 10.15
C THR A 16 -10.59 -9.76 10.83
N ASP A 17 -11.25 -10.64 10.08
CA ASP A 17 -12.47 -11.32 10.55
C ASP A 17 -12.15 -12.68 11.15
N VAL A 18 -11.17 -13.40 10.59
CA VAL A 18 -10.76 -14.73 11.09
C VAL A 18 -9.73 -14.59 12.22
N LEU A 19 -8.73 -13.72 12.07
CA LEU A 19 -7.65 -13.57 13.04
C LEU A 19 -7.87 -12.42 14.04
N GLY A 20 -8.88 -11.56 13.84
CA GLY A 20 -9.15 -10.44 14.74
C GLY A 20 -8.06 -9.37 14.74
N MET A 21 -7.21 -9.32 13.70
CA MET A 21 -6.08 -8.41 13.62
C MET A 21 -6.46 -7.09 12.92
N PRO A 22 -6.12 -5.92 13.49
CA PRO A 22 -6.29 -4.66 12.79
C PRO A 22 -5.38 -4.62 11.55
N CYS A 23 -5.95 -4.21 10.42
CA CYS A 23 -5.23 -4.14 9.15
C CYS A 23 -5.33 -2.74 8.54
N LEU A 24 -4.20 -2.26 7.99
CA LEU A 24 -4.13 -0.99 7.28
C LEU A 24 -3.59 -1.22 5.87
N TRP A 25 -4.24 -0.62 4.88
CA TRP A 25 -3.72 -0.50 3.53
C TRP A 25 -2.88 0.75 3.41
N ILE A 26 -1.65 0.61 2.94
CA ILE A 26 -0.75 1.73 2.67
C ILE A 26 -0.34 1.65 1.19
N PRO A 27 -0.65 2.67 0.37
CA PRO A 27 -0.26 2.68 -1.04
C PRO A 27 1.26 2.67 -1.20
N ALA A 28 1.76 1.76 -2.03
CA ALA A 28 3.18 1.62 -2.35
C ALA A 28 3.54 2.31 -3.68
N ALA A 29 2.69 2.13 -4.70
CA ALA A 29 2.99 2.51 -6.08
C ALA A 29 2.47 3.92 -6.44
N ASN A 30 2.99 4.47 -7.55
CA ASN A 30 2.40 5.63 -8.21
C ASN A 30 1.02 5.30 -8.78
N SER A 31 0.17 6.32 -8.92
CA SER A 31 -1.22 6.21 -9.37
C SER A 31 -1.38 5.61 -10.77
N ASP A 32 -0.35 5.75 -11.61
CA ASP A 32 -0.30 5.31 -13.00
C ASP A 32 0.69 4.17 -13.20
N ASN A 33 0.97 3.35 -12.17
CA ASN A 33 1.98 2.29 -12.28
C ASN A 33 1.64 1.20 -13.32
N GLN A 34 0.40 1.14 -13.82
CA GLN A 34 -0.07 0.16 -14.80
C GLN A 34 0.02 -1.30 -14.32
N GLN A 35 -0.41 -1.55 -13.08
CA GLN A 35 -0.41 -2.89 -12.48
C GLN A 35 -1.07 -3.91 -13.40
N HIS A 36 -0.39 -5.03 -13.67
CA HIS A 36 -0.81 -6.11 -14.56
C HIS A 36 -0.89 -5.71 -16.06
N ASP A 37 -0.12 -4.71 -16.50
CA ASP A 37 -0.03 -4.31 -17.91
C ASP A 37 1.43 -4.34 -18.44
N ILE A 38 1.60 -4.18 -19.75
CA ILE A 38 2.88 -4.33 -20.48
C ILE A 38 3.95 -3.31 -20.07
N ASN A 39 3.56 -2.16 -19.52
CA ASN A 39 4.45 -1.07 -19.14
C ASN A 39 4.30 -0.72 -17.64
N GLU A 40 4.15 -1.76 -16.82
CA GLU A 40 4.18 -1.62 -15.38
C GLU A 40 5.49 -0.97 -14.90
N HIS A 41 5.41 0.12 -14.13
CA HIS A 41 6.59 0.90 -13.77
C HIS A 41 6.44 1.65 -12.43
N TYR A 42 7.58 2.06 -11.87
CA TYR A 42 7.65 2.85 -10.65
C TYR A 42 8.32 4.22 -10.87
N VAL A 43 7.77 5.26 -10.24
CA VAL A 43 8.49 6.50 -10.01
C VAL A 43 9.48 6.31 -8.84
N LEU A 44 10.79 6.32 -9.13
CA LEU A 44 11.83 6.04 -8.12
C LEU A 44 11.74 6.92 -6.87
N ARG A 45 11.37 8.20 -7.03
CA ARG A 45 11.16 9.11 -5.89
C ARG A 45 10.07 8.59 -4.95
N HIS A 46 8.94 8.13 -5.49
CA HIS A 46 7.86 7.57 -4.69
C HIS A 46 8.33 6.28 -4.01
N PHE A 47 9.07 5.43 -4.73
CA PHE A 47 9.65 4.20 -4.17
C PHE A 47 10.54 4.45 -2.93
N PHE A 48 11.45 5.43 -2.99
CA PHE A 48 12.30 5.74 -1.84
C PHE A 48 11.51 6.41 -0.70
N GLN A 49 10.54 7.27 -1.02
CA GLN A 49 9.68 7.91 -0.01
C GLN A 49 8.78 6.92 0.72
N GLN A 50 8.14 5.98 0.02
CA GLN A 50 7.34 4.92 0.66
C GLN A 50 8.19 4.07 1.61
N THR A 51 9.44 3.76 1.23
CA THR A 51 10.33 2.93 2.04
C THR A 51 10.68 3.65 3.35
N ALA A 52 10.95 4.97 3.26
CA ALA A 52 11.18 5.79 4.44
C ALA A 52 9.93 5.87 5.33
N LEU A 53 8.73 6.00 4.74
CA LEU A 53 7.47 6.01 5.48
C LEU A 53 7.21 4.68 6.19
N TYR A 54 7.38 3.54 5.51
CA TYR A 54 7.18 2.21 6.10
C TYR A 54 8.16 1.97 7.24
N ARG A 55 9.40 2.43 7.08
CA ARG A 55 10.38 2.39 8.16
C ARG A 55 9.89 3.18 9.37
N LEU A 56 9.38 4.40 9.18
CA LEU A 56 8.84 5.21 10.28
C LEU A 56 7.68 4.51 10.97
N ILE A 57 6.73 3.94 10.22
CA ILE A 57 5.57 3.23 10.76
C ILE A 57 6.01 2.02 11.60
N VAL A 58 6.85 1.14 11.05
CA VAL A 58 7.29 -0.07 11.75
C VAL A 58 8.19 0.23 12.95
N SER A 59 8.93 1.34 12.90
CA SER A 59 9.75 1.80 14.04
C SER A 59 9.00 2.66 15.05
N SER A 60 7.76 3.06 14.75
CA SER A 60 6.95 3.86 15.66
C SER A 60 6.58 3.00 16.87
N ARG A 61 6.83 3.53 18.06
CA ARG A 61 6.31 2.91 19.29
C ARG A 61 4.85 3.32 19.43
N PRO A 62 3.94 2.40 19.78
CA PRO A 62 2.62 2.81 20.21
C PRO A 62 2.79 3.74 21.42
N MET A 63 2.12 4.89 21.39
CA MET A 63 2.00 5.81 22.53
C MET A 63 1.14 5.16 23.62
#